data_AF-A0A7C4K878-F1
#
_entry.id   AF-A0A7C4K878-F1
#
_cell.length_a   1.000
_cell.length_b   1.000
_cell.length_c   1.000
_cell.angle_alpha   90.00
_cell.angle_beta   90.00
_cell.angle_gamma   90.00
#
_symmetry.space_group_name_H-M   'P 1'
#
loop_
_entity.id
_entity.type
_entity.pdbx_description
1 polymer ?
#
loop_
_entity_poly.entity_id
_entity_poly.type
_entity_poly.pdbx_seq_one_letter_code
_entity_poly.pdbx_strand_id
1 'polypeptide(L)'
;MTKYNKFNPRASAPKRPWEIHPVWQGIGCILLILIPIMSYAGAVLLVQANLEYRWVPMPASLSGTVSIPNIGEVKYLYLNLLVAAMLALVGFALLVALYAFIYRLVGPPRLGPLDADPNEFRNRKKKRRR
;
A
#
# COMPACT_ATOMS: atom_id res chain seq x y z
N MET A 1 12.42 -21.20 49.38
CA MET A 1 11.34 -21.88 48.61
C MET A 1 10.84 -20.95 47.51
N THR A 2 11.36 -21.15 46.31
CA THR A 2 11.08 -20.36 45.10
C THR A 2 9.81 -20.90 44.45
N LYS A 3 8.66 -20.26 44.71
CA LYS A 3 7.35 -20.79 44.31
C LYS A 3 6.85 -20.07 43.03
N TYR A 4 7.29 -20.63 41.91
CA TYR A 4 6.79 -20.51 40.53
C TYR A 4 7.08 -19.23 39.74
N ASN A 5 8.22 -19.31 39.04
CA ASN A 5 8.35 -18.86 37.66
C ASN A 5 7.40 -19.70 36.77
N LYS A 6 6.43 -19.06 36.10
CA LYS A 6 5.71 -19.67 34.96
C LYS A 6 5.96 -18.83 33.72
N PHE A 7 6.88 -19.35 32.91
CA PHE A 7 7.03 -19.01 31.50
C PHE A 7 5.72 -19.38 30.78
N ASN A 8 5.07 -18.44 30.10
CA ASN A 8 4.10 -18.77 29.05
C ASN A 8 4.58 -18.16 27.72
N PRO A 9 5.21 -18.95 26.83
CA PRO A 9 6.04 -18.47 25.71
C PRO A 9 5.32 -17.71 24.60
N ARG A 10 3.98 -17.70 24.61
CA ARG A 10 3.19 -17.08 23.55
C ARG A 10 1.90 -16.60 24.18
N ALA A 11 1.86 -15.35 24.65
CA ALA A 11 0.60 -14.63 24.70
C ALA A 11 0.10 -14.64 23.25
N SER A 12 -0.79 -15.59 22.95
CA SER A 12 -1.55 -15.69 21.71
C SER A 12 -1.93 -14.27 21.34
N ALA A 13 -1.39 -13.75 20.23
CA ALA A 13 -1.81 -12.46 19.71
C ALA A 13 -3.35 -12.46 19.74
N PRO A 14 -4.01 -11.42 20.29
CA PRO A 14 -5.46 -11.40 20.39
C PRO A 14 -6.02 -11.77 19.01
N LYS A 15 -6.83 -12.84 18.98
CA LYS A 15 -7.46 -13.33 17.76
C LYS A 15 -8.23 -12.14 17.22
N ARG A 16 -7.76 -11.57 16.10
CA ARG A 16 -8.36 -10.36 15.53
C ARG A 16 -9.83 -10.69 15.24
N PRO A 17 -10.81 -10.00 15.84
CA PRO A 17 -12.22 -10.37 15.66
C PRO A 17 -12.73 -10.05 14.25
N TRP A 18 -11.92 -9.38 13.44
CA TRP A 18 -12.18 -9.09 12.04
C TRP A 18 -11.47 -10.11 11.14
N GLU A 19 -12.24 -11.07 10.63
CA GLU A 19 -11.89 -11.80 9.42
C GLU A 19 -12.01 -10.85 8.23
N ILE A 20 -10.93 -10.69 7.47
CA ILE A 20 -10.95 -9.86 6.26
C ILE A 20 -11.87 -10.56 5.27
N HIS A 21 -12.97 -9.90 4.88
CA HIS A 21 -13.90 -10.47 3.92
C HIS A 21 -13.15 -10.82 2.61
N PRO A 22 -13.30 -12.06 2.09
CA PRO A 22 -12.50 -12.55 0.96
C PRO A 22 -12.68 -11.73 -0.33
N VAL A 23 -13.82 -11.06 -0.47
CA VAL A 23 -14.10 -10.13 -1.59
C VAL A 23 -13.08 -8.98 -1.64
N TRP A 24 -12.68 -8.45 -0.47
CA TRP A 24 -11.71 -7.36 -0.38
C TRP A 24 -10.29 -7.80 -0.72
N GLN A 25 -9.97 -9.09 -0.54
CA GLN A 25 -8.70 -9.66 -1.01
C GLN A 25 -8.69 -9.82 -2.54
N GLY A 26 -9.82 -10.22 -3.14
CA GLY A 26 -9.96 -10.39 -4.59
C GLY A 26 -9.81 -9.07 -5.37
N ILE A 27 -10.44 -8.00 -4.90
CA ILE A 27 -10.34 -6.66 -5.52
C ILE A 27 -8.89 -6.16 -5.55
N GLY A 28 -8.15 -6.37 -4.46
CA GLY A 28 -6.72 -6.01 -4.40
C GLY A 28 -5.88 -6.78 -5.41
N CYS A 29 -6.16 -8.07 -5.61
CA CYS A 29 -5.44 -8.90 -6.58
C CYS A 29 -5.69 -8.44 -8.03
N ILE A 30 -6.94 -8.12 -8.37
CA ILE A 30 -7.30 -7.58 -9.69
C ILE A 30 -6.60 -6.23 -9.92
N LEU A 31 -6.64 -5.34 -8.93
CA LEU A 31 -6.01 -4.03 -9.03
C LEU A 31 -4.49 -4.12 -9.16
N LEU A 32 -3.85 -5.10 -8.50
CA LEU A 32 -2.41 -5.33 -8.61
C LEU A 32 -1.96 -5.59 -10.05
N ILE A 33 -2.80 -6.24 -10.85
CA ILE A 33 -2.54 -6.49 -12.28
C ILE A 33 -3.00 -5.30 -13.14
N LEU A 34 -4.17 -4.75 -12.83
CA LEU A 34 -4.78 -3.67 -13.62
C LEU A 34 -3.96 -2.38 -13.58
N ILE A 35 -3.40 -2.02 -12.42
CA ILE A 35 -2.65 -0.77 -12.24
C ILE A 35 -1.39 -0.73 -13.08
N PRO A 36 -0.49 -1.74 -13.08
CA PRO A 36 0.68 -1.74 -13.98
C PRO A 36 0.31 -1.61 -15.45
N ILE A 37 -0.77 -2.29 -15.89
CA ILE A 37 -1.24 -2.24 -17.28
C ILE A 37 -1.71 -0.83 -17.63
N MET A 38 -2.60 -0.25 -16.81
CA MET A 38 -3.10 1.11 -17.01
C MET A 38 -2.00 2.17 -16.90
N SER A 39 -1.05 1.96 -15.99
CA SER A 39 0.07 2.85 -15.79
C SER A 39 1.00 2.88 -16.99
N TYR A 40 1.29 1.72 -17.58
CA TYR A 40 2.09 1.64 -18.80
C TYR A 40 1.38 2.30 -19.99
N ALA A 41 0.09 2.04 -20.18
CA ALA A 41 -0.70 2.69 -21.22
C ALA A 41 -0.73 4.23 -21.04
N GLY A 42 -0.94 4.69 -19.81
CA GLY A 42 -0.89 6.11 -19.46
C GLY A 42 0.48 6.73 -19.69
N ALA A 43 1.56 6.01 -19.39
CA ALA A 43 2.92 6.48 -19.60
C ALA A 43 3.25 6.73 -21.07
N VAL A 44 2.83 5.82 -21.97
CA VAL A 44 3.02 6.00 -23.42
C VAL A 44 2.32 7.26 -23.90
N LEU A 45 1.07 7.48 -23.49
CA LEU A 45 0.31 8.68 -23.85
C LEU A 45 0.93 9.96 -23.26
N LEU A 46 1.39 9.91 -22.01
CA LEU A 46 2.00 11.07 -21.34
C LEU A 46 3.34 11.45 -21.97
N VAL A 47 4.15 10.46 -22.35
CA VAL A 47 5.42 10.68 -23.06
C VAL A 47 5.15 11.27 -24.45
N GLN A 48 4.16 10.74 -25.17
CA GLN A 48 3.77 11.27 -26.48
C GLN A 48 3.28 12.73 -26.37
N ALA A 49 2.44 13.04 -25.39
CA ALA A 49 1.99 14.39 -25.12
C ALA A 49 3.16 15.32 -24.74
N ASN A 50 4.12 14.83 -23.94
CA ASN A 50 5.29 15.63 -23.59
C ASN A 50 6.20 15.92 -24.80
N LEU A 51 6.24 15.04 -25.81
CA LEU A 51 6.97 15.32 -27.06
C LEU A 51 6.30 16.43 -27.88
N GLU A 52 4.97 16.49 -27.87
CA GLU A 52 4.19 17.51 -28.59
C GLU A 52 4.26 18.87 -27.89
N TYR A 53 3.96 18.90 -26.59
CA TYR A 53 3.83 20.15 -25.82
C TYR A 53 5.11 20.60 -25.11
N ARG A 54 6.14 19.72 -25.02
CA ARG A 54 7.44 19.99 -24.38
C ARG A 54 7.35 20.53 -22.94
N TRP A 55 6.48 19.95 -22.11
CA TRP A 55 6.34 20.36 -20.71
C TRP A 55 7.60 20.15 -19.87
N VAL A 56 8.33 19.06 -20.12
CA VAL A 56 9.53 18.69 -19.37
C VAL A 56 10.68 18.36 -20.33
N PRO A 57 11.89 18.93 -20.13
CA PRO A 57 13.06 18.60 -20.94
C PRO A 57 13.46 17.13 -20.75
N MET A 58 13.51 16.38 -21.85
CA MET A 58 13.90 14.96 -21.83
C MET A 58 15.41 14.82 -21.98
N PRO A 59 16.11 14.19 -21.02
CA PRO A 59 17.53 13.89 -21.17
C PRO A 59 17.75 12.83 -22.26
N ALA A 60 18.71 13.08 -23.15
CA ALA A 60 19.01 12.21 -24.29
C ALA A 60 19.40 10.78 -23.90
N SER A 61 19.89 10.58 -22.67
CA SER A 61 20.24 9.27 -22.12
C SER A 61 19.05 8.33 -21.93
N LEU A 62 17.85 8.87 -21.70
CA LEU A 62 16.62 8.09 -21.51
C LEU A 62 15.75 8.00 -22.77
N SER A 63 16.04 8.79 -23.80
CA SER A 63 15.31 8.80 -25.06
C SER A 63 15.80 7.77 -26.07
N GLY A 64 16.71 6.87 -25.67
CA GLY A 64 17.25 5.82 -26.53
C GLY A 64 16.16 4.86 -27.02
N THR A 65 16.20 4.54 -28.31
CA THR A 65 15.39 3.46 -28.90
C THR A 65 16.06 2.13 -28.60
N VAL A 66 15.34 1.19 -28.00
CA VAL A 66 15.84 -0.18 -27.78
C VAL A 66 15.26 -1.06 -28.88
N SER A 67 16.14 -1.68 -29.66
CA SER A 67 15.76 -2.71 -30.62
C SER A 67 15.78 -4.06 -29.92
N ILE A 68 14.61 -4.70 -29.83
CA ILE A 68 14.48 -6.02 -29.25
C ILE A 68 14.39 -7.02 -30.40
N PRO A 69 15.32 -7.99 -30.51
CA PRO A 69 15.24 -9.02 -31.54
C PRO A 69 13.90 -9.78 -31.42
N ASN A 70 13.23 -10.02 -32.55
CA ASN A 70 11.89 -10.61 -32.72
C ASN A 70 10.65 -9.76 -32.39
N ILE A 71 10.75 -8.58 -31.78
CA ILE A 71 9.58 -7.78 -31.36
C ILE A 71 9.51 -6.40 -32.04
N GLY A 72 10.65 -5.91 -32.56
CA GLY A 72 10.76 -4.63 -33.26
C GLY A 72 11.42 -3.53 -32.43
N GLU A 73 11.45 -2.32 -32.98
CA GLU A 73 12.02 -1.14 -32.30
C GLU A 73 10.99 -0.49 -31.38
N VAL A 74 11.29 -0.44 -30.08
CA VAL A 74 10.46 0.26 -29.09
C VAL A 74 11.12 1.60 -28.78
N LYS A 75 10.53 2.67 -29.32
CA LYS A 75 10.97 4.04 -29.06
C LYS A 75 10.68 4.43 -27.61
N TYR A 76 11.65 5.09 -26.96
CA TYR A 76 11.50 5.65 -25.62
C TYR A 76 11.15 4.63 -24.52
N LEU A 77 11.59 3.37 -24.65
CA LEU A 77 11.24 2.29 -23.71
C LEU A 77 11.57 2.68 -22.27
N TYR A 78 12.79 3.14 -22.00
CA TYR A 78 13.22 3.50 -20.64
C TYR A 78 12.42 4.67 -20.06
N LEU A 79 12.09 5.66 -20.89
CA LEU A 79 11.29 6.80 -20.47
C LEU A 79 9.85 6.37 -20.13
N ASN A 80 9.23 5.54 -20.99
CA ASN A 80 7.91 4.98 -20.76
C ASN A 80 7.88 4.15 -19.47
N LEU A 81 8.92 3.35 -19.22
CA LEU A 81 9.02 2.50 -18.03
C LEU A 81 9.20 3.33 -16.75
N LEU A 82 10.01 4.39 -16.79
CA LEU A 82 10.18 5.32 -15.69
C LEU A 82 8.86 6.04 -15.35
N VAL A 83 8.20 6.59 -16.38
CA VAL A 83 6.92 7.28 -16.20
C VAL A 83 5.84 6.30 -15.73
N ALA A 84 5.82 5.08 -16.25
CA ALA A 84 4.92 4.03 -15.79
C ALA A 84 5.19 3.62 -14.34
N ALA A 85 6.45 3.55 -13.90
CA ALA A 85 6.78 3.29 -12.52
C ALA A 85 6.30 4.42 -11.60
N MET A 86 6.48 5.68 -12.01
CA MET A 86 5.95 6.85 -11.28
C MET A 86 4.42 6.84 -11.20
N LEU A 87 3.74 6.65 -12.33
CA LEU A 87 2.27 6.58 -12.39
C LEU A 87 1.73 5.39 -11.59
N ALA A 88 2.41 4.25 -11.60
CA ALA A 88 2.01 3.08 -10.82
C ALA A 88 2.15 3.38 -9.32
N LEU A 89 3.27 3.98 -8.90
CA LEU A 89 3.49 4.39 -7.52
C LEU A 89 2.41 5.37 -7.05
N VAL A 90 2.08 6.37 -7.87
CA VAL A 90 0.99 7.31 -7.58
C VAL A 90 -0.36 6.59 -7.51
N GLY A 91 -0.66 5.69 -8.45
CA GLY A 91 -1.89 4.90 -8.46
C GLY A 91 -2.05 4.02 -7.22
N PHE A 92 -0.98 3.34 -6.81
CA PHE A 92 -0.97 2.56 -5.56
C PHE A 92 -1.09 3.46 -4.32
N ALA A 93 -0.40 4.60 -4.29
CA ALA A 93 -0.51 5.56 -3.18
C ALA A 93 -1.94 6.09 -3.03
N LEU A 94 -2.61 6.41 -4.14
CA LEU A 94 -4.01 6.82 -4.14
C LEU A 94 -4.93 5.72 -3.61
N LEU A 95 -4.72 4.46 -4.01
CA LEU A 95 -5.50 3.34 -3.49
C LEU A 95 -5.30 3.12 -2.00
N VAL A 96 -4.06 3.21 -1.50
CA VAL A 96 -3.78 3.13 -0.07
C VAL A 96 -4.46 4.27 0.68
N ALA A 97 -4.44 5.48 0.14
CA ALA A 97 -5.11 6.63 0.73
C ALA A 97 -6.64 6.44 0.77
N LEU A 98 -7.25 5.98 -0.33
CA LEU A 98 -8.67 5.66 -0.40
C LEU A 98 -9.06 4.56 0.58
N TYR A 99 -8.26 3.49 0.67
CA TYR A 99 -8.47 2.41 1.62
C TYR A 99 -8.43 2.92 3.06
N ALA A 100 -7.40 3.69 3.42
CA ALA A 100 -7.28 4.28 4.75
C ALA A 100 -8.46 5.20 5.07
N PHE A 101 -8.95 5.95 4.08
CA PHE A 101 -10.11 6.80 4.23
C PHE A 101 -11.40 6.00 4.47
N ILE A 102 -11.64 4.94 3.71
CA ILE A 102 -12.80 4.04 3.91
C ILE A 102 -12.73 3.39 5.29
N TYR A 103 -11.56 2.87 5.69
CA TYR A 103 -11.37 2.27 7.01
C TYR A 103 -11.54 3.27 8.15
N ARG A 104 -11.25 4.54 7.92
CA ARG A 104 -11.51 5.59 8.91
C ARG A 104 -13.01 5.87 9.07
N LEU A 105 -13.79 5.78 8.00
CA LEU A 105 -15.23 6.04 8.03
C LEU A 105 -16.05 4.85 8.54
N VAL A 106 -15.71 3.64 8.10
CA VAL A 106 -16.48 2.41 8.34
C VAL A 106 -15.85 1.54 9.44
N GLY A 107 -14.67 1.91 9.94
CA GLY A 107 -13.93 1.14 10.93
C GLY A 107 -14.68 1.00 12.25
N PRO A 108 -14.80 -0.22 12.81
CA PRO A 108 -15.43 -0.43 14.11
C PRO A 108 -14.65 0.28 15.23
N PRO A 109 -15.32 0.64 16.35
CA PRO A 109 -14.65 1.20 17.51
C PRO A 109 -13.57 0.24 18.03
N ARG A 110 -12.46 0.81 18.52
CA ARG A 110 -11.26 0.05 18.94
C ARG A 110 -11.48 -0.89 20.13
N LEU A 111 -12.54 -0.68 20.90
CA LEU A 111 -12.89 -1.46 22.09
C LEU A 111 -14.25 -2.10 21.85
N GLY A 112 -14.34 -3.42 22.04
CA GLY A 112 -15.60 -4.12 22.05
C GLY A 112 -16.43 -3.81 23.31
N PRO A 113 -17.73 -4.15 23.34
CA PRO A 113 -18.61 -3.88 24.48
C PRO A 113 -18.17 -4.56 25.80
N LEU A 114 -17.37 -5.61 25.70
CA LEU A 114 -16.86 -6.40 26.83
C LEU A 114 -15.37 -6.13 27.10
N ASP A 115 -14.71 -5.27 26.33
CA ASP A 115 -13.29 -4.98 26.50
C ASP A 115 -13.10 -3.89 27.58
N ALA A 116 -12.32 -4.20 28.62
CA ALA A 116 -11.91 -3.21 29.60
C ALA A 116 -10.86 -2.25 29.00
N ASP A 117 -11.00 -0.95 29.25
CA ASP A 117 -10.04 0.04 28.77
C ASP A 117 -8.64 -0.28 29.34
N PRO A 118 -7.60 -0.47 28.49
CA PRO A 118 -6.23 -0.72 28.92
C PRO A 118 -5.71 0.29 29.96
N ASN A 119 -6.28 1.49 30.01
CA ASN A 119 -5.90 2.56 30.92
C ASN A 119 -6.39 2.38 32.36
N GLU A 120 -7.36 1.50 32.64
CA GLU A 120 -7.88 1.32 34.01
C GLU A 120 -6.81 0.77 34.97
N PHE A 121 -5.92 -0.10 34.49
CA PHE A 121 -4.91 -0.75 35.33
C PHE A 121 -3.78 0.20 35.76
N ARG A 122 -3.48 1.23 34.98
CA ARG A 122 -2.40 2.18 35.29
C ARG A 122 -2.78 3.10 36.46
N ASN A 123 -4.06 3.49 36.56
CA ASN A 123 -4.54 4.39 37.60
C ASN A 123 -4.64 3.72 38.97
N ARG A 124 -4.97 2.42 39.05
CA ARG A 124 -5.07 1.69 40.33
C ARG A 124 -3.72 1.55 41.05
N LYS A 125 -2.60 1.37 40.33
CA LYS A 125 -1.26 1.32 40.96
C LYS A 125 -0.85 2.64 41.61
N LYS A 126 -1.30 3.78 41.06
CA LYS A 126 -0.98 5.10 41.59
C LYS A 126 -1.77 5.41 42.87
N LYS A 127 -3.03 4.95 42.94
CA LYS A 127 -3.90 5.15 44.11
C LYS A 127 -3.52 4.31 45.33
N ARG A 128 -2.84 3.17 45.13
CA ARG A 128 -2.39 2.28 46.22
C ARG A 128 -1.05 2.67 46.86
N ARG A 129 -0.43 3.77 46.40
CA ARG A 129 0.85 4.31 46.90
C ARG A 129 0.71 5.69 47.56
N ARG A 130 -0.52 6.18 47.75
CA ARG A 130 -0.81 7.37 48.57
C ARG A 130 -1.48 6.93 49.86
#